data_AF-A0A842U6S2-F1
#
_entry.id   AF-A0A842U6S2-F1
#
_cell.length_a   1.000
_cell.length_b   1.000
_cell.length_c   1.000
_cell.angle_alpha   90.00
_cell.angle_beta   90.00
_cell.angle_gamma   90.00
#
_symmetry.space_group_name_H-M   'P 1'
#
loop_
_entity.id
_entity.type
_entity.pdbx_description
1 polymer ?
#
loop_
_entity_poly.entity_id
_entity_poly.type
_entity_poly.pdbx_seq_one_letter_code
_entity_poly.pdbx_strand_id
1 'polypeptide(L)'
;MKCEDEFYDKILEKFLECKKSKEKSDLWKSQTIIQLMENIKQKNNKEFVKNALLVLMSLEEDFLRDSFHIKSKDFSILSKEEKTILSSLLKEEASK
;
A
#
# COMPACT_ATOMS: atom_id res chain seq x y z
N MET A 1 7.32 -26.48 -8.85
CA MET A 1 6.55 -25.23 -8.97
C MET A 1 5.35 -25.38 -8.04
N LYS A 2 5.50 -24.94 -6.77
CA LYS A 2 4.51 -25.09 -5.68
C LYS A 2 4.53 -23.93 -4.66
N CYS A 3 5.58 -23.11 -4.66
CA CYS A 3 5.84 -22.16 -3.58
C CYS A 3 5.08 -20.83 -3.72
N GLU A 4 4.68 -20.45 -4.94
CA GLU A 4 3.98 -19.19 -5.19
C GLU A 4 2.48 -19.34 -4.94
N ASP A 5 1.86 -20.41 -5.44
CA ASP A 5 0.44 -20.73 -5.19
C ASP A 5 0.14 -20.82 -3.68
N GLU A 6 0.96 -21.57 -2.94
CA GLU A 6 0.84 -21.67 -1.47
C GLU A 6 1.00 -20.32 -0.75
N PHE A 7 1.74 -19.38 -1.35
CA PHE A 7 1.90 -18.03 -0.79
C PHE A 7 0.65 -17.18 -1.05
N TYR A 8 0.09 -17.25 -2.25
CA TYR A 8 -1.15 -16.56 -2.59
C TYR A 8 -2.34 -17.10 -1.77
N ASP A 9 -2.42 -18.42 -1.58
CA ASP A 9 -3.43 -19.05 -0.72
C ASP A 9 -3.34 -18.52 0.71
N LYS A 10 -2.12 -18.44 1.28
CA LYS A 10 -1.90 -17.87 2.62
C LYS A 10 -2.31 -16.40 2.72
N ILE A 11 -2.07 -15.61 1.67
CA ILE A 11 -2.52 -14.22 1.63
C ILE A 11 -4.04 -14.15 1.68
N LEU A 12 -4.74 -14.98 0.90
CA LEU A 12 -6.20 -15.02 0.87
C LEU A 12 -6.80 -15.48 2.19
N GLU A 13 -6.27 -16.55 2.78
CA GLU A 13 -6.70 -17.04 4.09
C GLU A 13 -6.55 -15.98 5.17
N LYS A 14 -5.37 -15.36 5.27
CA LYS A 14 -5.11 -14.28 6.23
C LYS A 14 -6.00 -13.06 6.01
N PHE A 15 -6.25 -12.70 4.76
CA PHE A 15 -7.14 -11.61 4.43
C PHE A 15 -8.57 -11.89 4.93
N LEU A 16 -9.09 -13.10 4.71
CA LEU A 16 -10.41 -13.51 5.19
C LEU A 16 -10.51 -13.50 6.73
N GLU A 17 -9.44 -13.90 7.43
CA GLU A 17 -9.35 -13.82 8.90
C GLU A 17 -9.39 -12.36 9.39
N CYS A 18 -8.63 -11.48 8.73
CA CYS A 18 -8.47 -10.08 9.13
C CYS A 18 -9.62 -9.17 8.67
N LYS A 19 -10.45 -9.59 7.71
CA LYS A 19 -11.56 -8.80 7.13
C LYS A 19 -12.53 -8.21 8.16
N LYS A 20 -12.64 -8.83 9.34
CA LYS A 20 -13.54 -8.37 10.43
C LYS A 20 -12.99 -7.16 11.21
N SER A 21 -11.73 -6.77 11.04
CA SER A 21 -11.09 -5.68 11.77
C SER A 21 -10.12 -4.90 10.88
N LYS A 22 -10.49 -3.67 10.54
CA LYS A 22 -9.69 -2.78 9.69
C LYS A 22 -8.26 -2.60 10.21
N GLU A 23 -8.12 -2.36 11.51
CA GLU A 23 -6.82 -2.16 12.16
C GLU A 23 -5.91 -3.40 12.06
N LYS A 24 -6.47 -4.60 12.24
CA LYS A 24 -5.73 -5.86 12.06
C LYS A 24 -5.37 -6.10 10.60
N SER A 25 -6.25 -5.74 9.68
CA SER A 25 -5.98 -5.82 8.24
C SER A 25 -4.81 -4.91 7.84
N ASP A 26 -4.84 -3.64 8.26
CA ASP A 26 -3.81 -2.66 7.92
C ASP A 26 -2.44 -2.99 8.51
N LEU A 27 -2.40 -3.49 9.75
CA LEU A 27 -1.17 -3.96 10.39
C LEU A 27 -0.59 -5.17 9.65
N TRP A 28 -1.42 -6.17 9.33
CA TRP A 28 -1.00 -7.37 8.62
C TRP A 28 -0.48 -7.05 7.21
N LYS A 29 -1.15 -6.17 6.47
CA LYS A 29 -0.68 -5.71 5.14
C LYS A 29 0.69 -5.07 5.24
N SER A 30 0.86 -4.14 6.17
CA SER A 30 2.13 -3.42 6.36
C SER A 30 3.28 -4.39 6.62
N GLN A 31 3.07 -5.38 7.49
CA GLN A 31 4.05 -6.44 7.76
C GLN A 31 4.33 -7.30 6.53
N THR A 32 3.30 -7.69 5.78
CA THR A 32 3.44 -8.53 4.58
C THR A 32 4.20 -7.80 3.48
N ILE A 33 3.93 -6.51 3.27
CA ILE A 33 4.67 -5.67 2.31
C ILE A 33 6.14 -5.55 2.70
N ILE A 34 6.46 -5.35 3.98
CA ILE A 34 7.85 -5.30 4.46
C ILE A 34 8.57 -6.62 4.14
N GLN A 35 7.96 -7.77 4.45
CA GLN A 35 8.53 -9.09 4.15
C GLN A 35 8.74 -9.32 2.65
N LEU A 36 7.79 -8.87 1.82
CA LEU A 36 7.92 -8.93 0.36
C LEU A 36 9.10 -8.08 -0.15
N MET A 37 9.27 -6.88 0.38
CA MET A 37 10.37 -5.97 0.01
C MET A 37 11.73 -6.50 0.47
N GLU A 38 11.81 -7.17 1.63
CA GLU A 38 13.01 -7.88 2.07
C GLU A 38 13.35 -9.06 1.16
N ASN A 39 12.35 -9.81 0.70
CA ASN A 39 12.54 -10.90 -0.25
C ASN A 39 13.07 -10.42 -1.62
N ILE A 40 12.69 -9.22 -2.09
CA ILE A 40 13.30 -8.61 -3.28
C ILE A 40 14.81 -8.44 -3.08
N LYS A 41 15.22 -7.91 -1.92
CA LYS A 41 16.63 -7.62 -1.64
C LYS A 41 17.48 -8.90 -1.58
N GLN A 42 16.90 -10.01 -1.13
CA GLN A 42 17.64 -11.26 -0.92
C GLN A 42 17.62 -12.20 -2.13
N LYS A 43 16.49 -12.34 -2.82
CA LYS A 43 16.29 -13.40 -3.85
C LYS A 43 16.19 -12.87 -5.28
N ASN A 44 16.18 -11.54 -5.47
CA ASN A 44 16.04 -10.87 -6.76
C ASN A 44 14.82 -11.33 -7.59
N ASN A 45 13.81 -11.94 -6.95
CA ASN A 45 12.59 -12.42 -7.61
C ASN A 45 11.55 -11.28 -7.70
N LYS A 46 11.87 -10.29 -8.53
CA LYS A 46 11.08 -9.05 -8.67
C LYS A 46 9.68 -9.31 -9.20
N GLU A 47 9.52 -10.31 -10.06
CA GLU A 47 8.24 -10.63 -10.71
C GLU A 47 7.25 -11.23 -9.71
N PHE A 48 7.68 -12.21 -8.92
CA PHE A 48 6.88 -12.77 -7.84
C PHE A 48 6.41 -11.69 -6.86
N VAL A 49 7.33 -10.83 -6.41
CA VAL A 49 6.98 -9.79 -5.42
C VAL A 49 6.04 -8.75 -6.02
N LYS A 50 6.24 -8.36 -7.29
CA LYS A 50 5.31 -7.48 -8.00
C LYS A 50 3.91 -8.08 -8.06
N ASN A 51 3.79 -9.36 -8.39
CA ASN A 51 2.52 -10.06 -8.48
C ASN A 51 1.86 -10.21 -7.09
N ALA A 52 2.64 -10.49 -6.04
CA ALA A 52 2.18 -10.51 -4.64
C ALA A 52 1.63 -9.17 -4.17
N LEU A 53 2.31 -8.07 -4.49
CA LEU A 53 1.84 -6.73 -4.17
C LEU A 53 0.55 -6.40 -4.93
N LEU A 54 0.44 -6.76 -6.21
CA LEU A 54 -0.79 -6.57 -6.98
C LEU A 54 -1.99 -7.29 -6.37
N VAL A 55 -1.80 -8.53 -5.92
CA VAL A 55 -2.85 -9.30 -5.23
C VAL A 55 -3.25 -8.61 -3.93
N LEU A 56 -2.29 -8.26 -3.06
CA LEU A 56 -2.55 -7.55 -1.80
C LEU A 56 -3.31 -6.23 -2.01
N MET A 57 -2.95 -5.47 -3.04
CA MET A 57 -3.62 -4.21 -3.40
C MET A 57 -5.02 -4.42 -3.97
N SER A 58 -5.28 -5.54 -4.63
CA SER A 58 -6.58 -5.85 -5.24
C SER A 58 -7.60 -6.37 -4.23
N LEU A 59 -7.14 -6.94 -3.10
CA LEU A 59 -8.02 -7.51 -2.08
C LEU A 59 -8.80 -6.46 -1.28
N GLU A 60 -8.28 -5.24 -1.18
CA GLU A 60 -9.01 -4.11 -0.63
C GLU A 60 -9.13 -3.02 -1.70
N GLU A 61 -10.23 -3.08 -2.45
CA GLU A 61 -10.54 -2.12 -3.52
C GLU A 61 -10.60 -0.64 -3.07
N ASP A 62 -10.43 -0.33 -1.78
CA ASP A 62 -10.72 0.99 -1.22
C ASP A 62 -9.51 1.89 -0.85
N PHE A 63 -8.26 1.41 -0.79
CA PHE A 63 -7.18 2.27 -0.22
C PHE A 63 -5.97 2.56 -1.12
N LEU A 64 -5.62 1.67 -2.05
CA LEU A 64 -4.39 1.83 -2.83
C LEU A 64 -4.61 2.21 -4.30
N ARG A 65 -5.84 2.13 -4.82
CA ARG A 65 -6.15 2.75 -6.13
C ARG A 65 -5.96 4.26 -6.09
N ASP A 66 -6.34 4.89 -4.98
CA ASP A 66 -6.11 6.32 -4.79
C ASP A 66 -4.62 6.63 -4.65
N SER A 67 -3.85 5.90 -3.83
CA SER A 67 -2.42 6.19 -3.67
C SER A 67 -1.57 5.87 -4.91
N PHE A 68 -1.95 4.86 -5.71
CA PHE A 68 -1.27 4.52 -6.95
C PHE A 68 -1.64 5.47 -8.10
N HIS A 69 -2.81 6.13 -8.03
CA HIS A 69 -3.23 7.16 -8.98
C HIS A 69 -3.01 8.61 -8.52
N ILE A 70 -2.63 8.85 -7.27
CA ILE A 70 -2.06 10.15 -6.88
C ILE A 70 -0.73 10.25 -7.62
N LYS A 71 -0.77 10.89 -8.79
CA LYS A 71 0.39 11.52 -9.39
C LYS A 71 0.90 12.47 -8.32
N SER A 72 1.95 12.07 -7.60
CA SER A 72 2.69 12.96 -6.72
C SER A 72 3.12 14.14 -7.59
N LYS A 73 2.42 15.27 -7.49
CA LYS A 73 2.86 16.51 -8.09
C LYS A 73 3.93 17.04 -7.17
N ASP A 74 5.12 17.26 -7.72
CA ASP A 74 6.17 17.94 -7.01
C ASP A 74 5.63 19.31 -6.56
N PHE A 75 5.82 19.64 -5.27
CA PHE A 75 5.35 20.91 -4.70
C PHE A 75 5.90 22.10 -5.50
N SER A 76 7.09 21.96 -6.10
CA SER A 76 7.68 22.98 -6.96
C SER A 76 6.82 23.35 -8.18
N ILE A 77 5.99 22.43 -8.68
CA ILE A 77 5.17 22.57 -9.88
C ILE A 77 3.78 23.16 -9.57
N LEU A 78 3.37 23.19 -8.29
CA LEU A 78 2.09 23.77 -7.87
C LEU A 78 2.07 25.30 -8.06
N SER A 79 0.91 25.84 -8.46
CA SER A 79 0.69 27.28 -8.54
C SER A 79 0.75 27.93 -7.15
N LYS A 80 0.91 29.27 -7.10
CA LYS A 80 0.93 29.98 -5.81
C LYS A 80 -0.37 29.81 -5.03
N GLU A 81 -1.49 29.79 -5.75
CA GLU A 81 -2.83 29.61 -5.19
C GLU A 81 -2.97 28.21 -4.58
N GLU A 82 -2.57 27.17 -5.30
CA GLU A 82 -2.59 25.78 -4.83
C GLU A 82 -1.72 25.58 -3.58
N LYS A 83 -0.53 26.19 -3.53
CA LYS A 83 0.37 26.14 -2.36
C LYS A 83 -0.24 26.81 -1.13
N THR A 84 -0.98 27.90 -1.34
CA THR A 84 -1.60 28.65 -0.25
C THR A 84 -2.73 27.84 0.39
N ILE A 85 -3.57 27.21 -0.45
CA ILE A 85 -4.66 26.32 -0.01
C ILE A 85 -4.10 25.10 0.72
N LEU A 86 -3.05 24.48 0.18
CA LEU A 86 -2.41 23.33 0.81
C LEU A 86 -1.80 23.71 2.17
N SER A 87 -1.18 24.89 2.26
CA SER A 87 -0.58 25.38 3.52
C SER A 87 -1.63 25.70 4.58
N SER A 88 -2.81 26.20 4.20
CA SER A 88 -3.89 26.44 5.17
C SER A 88 -4.47 25.14 5.70
N LEU A 89 -4.70 24.15 4.84
CA LEU A 89 -5.18 22.82 5.23
C LEU A 89 -4.20 22.12 6.19
N LEU A 90 -2.90 22.18 5.88
CA LEU A 90 -1.87 21.58 6.74
C LEU A 90 -1.77 22.27 8.11
N LYS A 91 -1.96 23.59 8.18
CA LYS A 91 -1.96 24.33 9.45
C LYS A 91 -3.19 24.03 10.30
N GLU A 92 -4.34 23.90 9.67
CA GLU A 92 -5.59 23.55 10.35
C GLU A 92 -5.48 22.16 11.00
N GLU A 93 -4.94 21.19 10.26
CA GLU A 93 -4.85 19.82 10.75
C GLU A 93 -3.69 19.58 11.73
N ALA A 94 -2.63 20.40 11.67
CA ALA A 94 -1.59 20.44 12.71
C ALA A 94 -2.05 21.14 14.01
N SER A 95 -3.21 21.81 13.99
CA SER A 95 -3.78 22.50 15.15
C SER A 95 -4.92 21.72 15.83
N LYS A 96 -5.28 20.54 15.31
CA LYS A 96 -6.13 19.55 15.99
C LYS A 96 -5.28 18.61 16.84
#